data_AF-A0A9D6RS03-F1
#
_entry.id   AF-A0A9D6RS03-F1
#
_cell.length_a   1.000
_cell.length_b   1.000
_cell.length_c   1.000
_cell.angle_alpha   90.00
_cell.angle_beta   90.00
_cell.angle_gamma   90.00
#
_symmetry.space_group_name_H-M   'P 1'
#
loop_
_entity.id
_entity.type
_entity.pdbx_description
1 polymer ?
#
loop_
_entity_poly.entity_id
_entity_poly.type
_entity_poly.pdbx_seq_one_letter_code
_entity_poly.pdbx_strand_id
1 'polypeptide(L)'
;MPRVCWRLHGGRPVIEVTFHPPTDGQGFSRTLLADTGGGSQLSSWHVILSEDDCRQLALSAPASVRLGGAYAGDFHVFVVRASIGVLGITRRLIAVAVPAALLPAGLDGLAGFRFLSSFNYGNFGYPNQFCLETL
;
A
#
# COMPACT_ATOMS: atom_id res chain seq x y z
N MET A 1 8.92 18.69 8.29
CA MET A 1 8.00 17.57 8.60
C MET A 1 8.77 16.26 8.45
N PRO A 2 8.44 15.19 9.19
CA PRO A 2 9.02 13.87 8.97
C PRO A 2 8.92 13.45 7.52
N ARG A 3 10.04 12.99 6.95
CA ARG A 3 10.16 12.58 5.55
C ARG A 3 10.94 11.28 5.45
N VAL A 4 10.53 10.41 4.54
CA VAL A 4 11.26 9.21 4.15
C VAL A 4 11.28 9.11 2.62
N CYS A 5 12.39 8.64 2.08
CA CYS A 5 12.62 8.52 0.64
C CYS A 5 13.14 7.12 0.31
N TRP A 6 12.64 6.55 -0.77
CA TRP A 6 13.09 5.28 -1.32
C TRP A 6 13.68 5.50 -2.70
N ARG A 7 14.73 4.75 -3.03
CA ARG A 7 15.23 4.69 -4.41
C ARG A 7 14.17 4.02 -5.29
N LEU A 8 14.09 4.44 -6.55
CA LEU A 8 13.21 3.79 -7.51
C LEU A 8 13.62 2.32 -7.71
N HIS A 9 12.65 1.42 -7.76
CA HIS A 9 12.86 -0.01 -8.00
C HIS A 9 12.60 -0.35 -9.48
N GLY A 10 13.67 -0.54 -10.26
CA GLY A 10 13.56 -0.70 -11.71
C GLY A 10 12.92 0.51 -12.39
N GLY A 11 13.23 1.73 -11.92
CA GLY A 11 12.65 2.97 -12.42
C GLY A 11 11.23 3.29 -11.91
N ARG A 12 10.65 2.43 -11.07
CA ARG A 12 9.30 2.62 -10.52
C ARG A 12 9.33 3.23 -9.11
N PRO A 13 8.41 4.14 -8.77
CA PRO A 13 8.30 4.70 -7.43
C PRO A 13 7.79 3.63 -6.45
N VAL A 14 8.47 3.47 -5.32
CA VAL A 14 8.11 2.49 -4.30
C VAL A 14 8.09 3.12 -2.92
N ILE A 15 7.35 2.48 -2.03
CA ILE A 15 7.36 2.76 -0.59
C ILE A 15 7.47 1.46 0.19
N GLU A 16 8.13 1.50 1.34
CA GLU A 16 8.14 0.38 2.28
C GLU A 16 7.12 0.65 3.38
N VAL A 17 6.25 -0.34 3.60
CA VAL A 17 5.20 -0.28 4.60
C VAL A 17 5.29 -1.52 5.49
N THR A 18 5.31 -1.31 6.80
CA THR A 18 5.26 -2.41 7.76
C THR A 18 3.81 -2.74 8.07
N PHE A 19 3.41 -3.99 7.83
CA PHE A 19 2.10 -4.50 8.18
C PHE A 19 2.17 -5.30 9.48
N HIS A 20 1.12 -5.18 10.30
CA HIS A 20 1.07 -5.78 11.63
C HIS A 20 -0.02 -6.85 11.67
N PRO A 21 0.31 -8.09 12.07
CA PRO A 21 -0.69 -9.13 12.26
C PRO A 21 -1.68 -8.77 13.39
N PRO A 22 -2.85 -9.42 13.45
CA PRO A 22 -3.87 -9.19 14.49
C PRO A 22 -3.42 -9.60 15.89
N THR A 23 -2.55 -10.61 16.01
CA THR A 23 -1.91 -11.02 17.26
C THR A 23 -0.62 -10.23 17.48
N ASP A 24 -0.03 -10.28 18.68
CA ASP A 24 1.25 -9.61 19.05
C ASP A 24 2.49 -10.21 18.33
N GLY A 25 2.35 -10.56 17.05
CA GLY A 25 3.41 -10.98 16.17
C GLY A 25 4.23 -9.80 15.65
N GLN A 26 5.46 -10.11 15.23
CA GLN A 26 6.33 -9.14 14.59
C GLN A 26 5.71 -8.67 13.26
N GLY A 27 5.59 -7.35 13.10
CA GLY A 27 5.18 -6.78 11.81
C GLY A 27 6.22 -7.06 10.73
N PHE A 28 5.78 -7.22 9.49
CA PHE A 28 6.65 -7.50 8.36
C PHE A 28 6.58 -6.38 7.33
N SER A 29 7.73 -6.11 6.69
CA SER A 29 7.84 -5.07 5.67
C SER A 29 7.40 -5.59 4.30
N ARG A 30 6.76 -4.71 3.54
CA ARG A 30 6.33 -4.94 2.17
C ARG A 30 6.73 -3.74 1.32
N THR A 31 7.29 -4.00 0.15
CA THR A 31 7.65 -2.98 -0.83
C THR A 31 6.49 -2.82 -1.81
N LEU A 32 5.81 -1.69 -1.74
CA LEU A 32 4.63 -1.39 -2.54
C LEU A 32 4.98 -0.42 -3.67
N LEU A 33 4.43 -0.66 -4.86
CA LEU A 33 4.40 0.35 -5.92
C LEU A 33 3.59 1.56 -5.44
N ALA A 34 4.15 2.77 -5.50
CA ALA A 34 3.39 3.99 -5.28
C ALA A 34 2.68 4.39 -6.58
N ASP A 35 1.42 4.00 -6.73
CA ASP A 35 0.65 4.21 -7.95
C ASP A 35 -0.41 5.30 -7.77
N THR A 36 -0.12 6.49 -8.28
CA THR A 36 -1.07 7.62 -8.28
C THR A 36 -2.21 7.43 -9.27
N GLY A 37 -2.10 6.51 -10.25
CA GLY A 37 -3.18 6.10 -11.13
C GLY A 37 -4.07 4.99 -10.55
N GLY A 38 -3.64 4.37 -9.44
CA GLY A 38 -4.38 3.33 -8.74
C GLY A 38 -5.54 3.90 -7.94
N GLY A 39 -6.75 3.87 -8.50
CA GLY A 39 -7.96 4.34 -7.84
C GLY A 39 -8.09 5.86 -7.80
N SER A 40 -8.75 6.40 -6.78
CA SER A 40 -8.98 7.82 -6.57
C SER A 40 -9.00 8.16 -5.08
N GLN A 41 -9.06 9.46 -4.73
CA GLN A 41 -9.10 9.91 -3.34
C GLN A 41 -10.37 9.39 -2.61
N LEU A 42 -11.43 9.11 -3.37
CA LEU A 42 -12.72 8.59 -2.90
C LEU A 42 -12.82 7.06 -2.97
N SER A 43 -11.79 6.35 -3.45
CA SER A 43 -11.81 4.89 -3.51
C SER A 43 -12.06 4.27 -2.14
N SER A 44 -12.81 3.18 -2.06
CA SER A 44 -13.08 2.46 -0.80
C SER A 44 -11.86 1.70 -0.24
N TRP A 45 -10.76 1.65 -0.98
CA TRP A 45 -9.54 0.91 -0.67
C TRP A 45 -8.31 1.82 -0.64
N HIS A 46 -7.22 1.34 -0.02
CA HIS A 46 -5.97 2.07 0.15
C HIS A 46 -4.80 1.37 -0.54
N VAL A 47 -4.71 0.04 -0.39
CA VAL A 47 -3.62 -0.79 -0.92
C VAL A 47 -4.17 -2.02 -1.61
N ILE A 48 -3.36 -2.62 -2.48
CA ILE A 48 -3.57 -3.95 -3.05
C ILE A 48 -2.43 -4.84 -2.56
N LEU A 49 -2.75 -6.01 -2.02
CA LEU A 49 -1.81 -7.00 -1.50
C LEU A 49 -2.18 -8.39 -2.04
N SER A 50 -1.27 -9.35 -1.86
CA SER A 50 -1.57 -10.76 -2.14
C SER A 50 -2.72 -11.26 -1.26
N GLU A 51 -3.46 -12.26 -1.75
CA GLU A 51 -4.51 -12.92 -0.95
C GLU A 51 -3.97 -13.50 0.36
N ASP A 52 -2.77 -14.07 0.34
CA ASP A 52 -2.14 -14.66 1.51
C ASP A 52 -1.78 -13.59 2.56
N ASP A 53 -1.19 -12.47 2.14
CA ASP A 53 -0.90 -11.35 3.05
C ASP A 53 -2.18 -10.80 3.66
N CYS A 54 -3.21 -10.58 2.84
CA CYS A 54 -4.51 -10.10 3.31
C CYS A 54 -5.13 -11.03 4.35
N ARG A 55 -5.08 -12.35 4.16
CA ARG A 55 -5.60 -13.33 5.12
C ARG A 55 -4.82 -13.34 6.43
N GLN A 56 -3.49 -13.27 6.36
CA GLN A 56 -2.63 -13.26 7.54
C GLN A 56 -2.77 -11.97 8.36
N LEU A 57 -3.04 -10.84 7.71
CA LEU A 57 -3.11 -9.51 8.32
C LEU A 57 -4.53 -9.07 8.69
N ALA A 58 -5.54 -9.87 8.40
CA ALA A 58 -6.94 -9.50 8.52
C ALA A 58 -7.33 -9.18 9.98
N LEU A 59 -7.89 -7.99 10.20
CA LEU A 59 -8.50 -7.58 11.47
C LEU A 59 -10.01 -7.81 11.52
N SER A 60 -10.62 -8.12 10.38
CA SER A 60 -12.07 -8.31 10.25
C SER A 60 -12.38 -9.33 9.15
N ALA A 61 -13.63 -9.82 9.14
CA ALA A 61 -14.16 -10.58 8.01
C ALA A 61 -14.04 -9.78 6.70
N PRO A 62 -13.78 -10.46 5.57
CA PRO A 62 -13.67 -9.80 4.28
C PRO A 62 -15.02 -9.24 3.82
N ALA A 63 -14.98 -8.06 3.22
CA ALA A 63 -16.05 -7.56 2.36
C ALA A 63 -15.63 -7.72 0.88
N SER A 64 -16.46 -7.26 -0.06
CA SER A 64 -16.11 -7.27 -1.48
C SER A 64 -16.08 -5.85 -2.05
N VAL A 65 -15.21 -5.64 -3.03
CA VAL A 65 -15.13 -4.42 -3.83
C VAL A 65 -15.03 -4.78 -5.30
N ARG A 66 -15.65 -3.96 -6.15
CA ARG A 66 -15.45 -4.04 -7.60
C ARG A 66 -14.38 -3.05 -8.03
N LEU A 67 -13.35 -3.55 -8.70
CA LEU A 67 -12.27 -2.77 -9.28
C LEU A 67 -12.43 -2.69 -10.81
N GLY A 68 -11.77 -1.68 -11.39
CA GLY A 68 -11.63 -1.48 -12.82
C GLY A 68 -10.16 -1.35 -13.22
N GLY A 69 -9.91 -1.00 -14.49
CA GLY A 69 -8.55 -0.79 -15.00
C GLY A 69 -7.72 -2.08 -15.00
N ALA A 70 -6.47 -1.99 -14.53
CA ALA A 70 -5.51 -3.10 -14.53
C ALA A 70 -5.93 -4.30 -13.66
N TYR A 71 -6.81 -4.07 -12.67
CA TYR A 71 -7.36 -5.10 -11.79
C TYR A 71 -8.88 -5.18 -11.95
N ALA A 72 -9.40 -5.22 -13.17
CA ALA A 72 -10.85 -5.30 -13.38
C ALA A 72 -11.44 -6.61 -12.82
N GLY A 73 -12.45 -6.50 -11.95
CA GLY A 73 -13.11 -7.66 -11.34
C GLY A 73 -13.66 -7.39 -9.94
N ASP A 74 -14.23 -8.43 -9.34
CA ASP A 74 -14.69 -8.42 -7.95
C ASP A 74 -13.64 -9.08 -7.06
N PHE A 75 -13.25 -8.40 -5.99
CA PHE A 75 -12.18 -8.82 -5.09
C PHE A 75 -12.60 -8.67 -3.64
N HIS A 76 -11.97 -9.48 -2.77
CA HIS A 76 -12.15 -9.32 -1.33
C HIS A 76 -11.34 -8.14 -0.80
N VAL A 77 -11.88 -7.47 0.20
CA VAL A 77 -11.17 -6.43 0.95
C VAL A 77 -11.07 -6.79 2.42
N PHE A 78 -9.93 -6.45 3.00
CA PHE A 78 -9.59 -6.72 4.39
C PHE A 78 -9.19 -5.43 5.08
N VAL A 79 -9.56 -5.29 6.36
CA VAL A 79 -9.00 -4.25 7.22
C VAL A 79 -7.66 -4.76 7.74
N VAL A 80 -6.57 -4.03 7.46
CA VAL A 80 -5.20 -4.37 7.89
C VAL A 80 -4.60 -3.21 8.69
N ARG A 81 -3.64 -3.48 9.57
CA ARG A 81 -2.88 -2.44 10.29
C ARG A 81 -1.53 -2.25 9.64
N ALA A 82 -1.16 -1.00 9.37
CA ALA A 82 0.09 -0.65 8.72
C ALA A 82 0.76 0.54 9.38
N SER A 83 2.08 0.62 9.29
CA SER A 83 2.89 1.73 9.76
C SER A 83 4.02 2.09 8.81
N ILE A 84 4.42 3.36 8.83
CA ILE A 84 5.69 3.85 8.28
C ILE A 84 6.44 4.52 9.42
N GLY A 85 7.41 3.82 10.00
CA GLY A 85 8.06 4.18 11.26
C GLY A 85 8.68 5.58 11.25
N VAL A 86 9.41 5.92 10.18
CA VAL A 86 10.07 7.24 10.03
C VAL A 86 9.05 8.39 9.99
N LEU A 87 7.83 8.13 9.53
CA LEU A 87 6.75 9.11 9.49
C LEU A 87 5.92 9.15 10.79
N GLY A 88 6.20 8.26 11.75
CA GLY A 88 5.42 8.16 12.99
C GLY A 88 3.96 7.74 12.78
N ILE A 89 3.62 7.18 11.61
CA ILE A 89 2.23 6.85 11.27
C ILE A 89 1.97 5.38 11.51
N THR A 90 0.89 5.10 12.22
CA THR A 90 0.27 3.77 12.32
C THR A 90 -1.23 3.92 12.13
N ARG A 91 -1.83 3.18 11.19
CA ARG A 91 -3.25 3.29 10.88
C ARG A 91 -3.84 1.99 10.35
N ARG A 92 -5.17 1.91 10.38
CA ARG A 92 -5.92 0.87 9.67
C ARG A 92 -6.08 1.26 8.21
N LEU A 93 -5.86 0.31 7.32
CA LEU A 93 -6.04 0.44 5.88
C LEU A 93 -7.06 -0.58 5.41
N ILE A 94 -7.63 -0.30 4.25
CA ILE A 94 -8.43 -1.27 3.50
C ILE A 94 -7.54 -1.82 2.38
N ALA A 95 -7.21 -3.09 2.48
CA ALA A 95 -6.40 -3.81 1.50
C ALA A 95 -7.30 -4.64 0.58
N VAL A 96 -7.12 -4.51 -0.73
CA VAL A 96 -7.74 -5.42 -1.70
C VAL A 96 -6.83 -6.63 -1.86
N ALA A 97 -7.42 -7.82 -1.76
CA ALA A 97 -6.75 -9.08 -1.97
C ALA A 97 -6.83 -9.46 -3.45
N VAL A 98 -5.68 -9.65 -4.09
CA VAL A 98 -5.59 -10.13 -5.48
C VAL A 98 -4.65 -11.34 -5.56
N PRO A 99 -4.84 -12.23 -6.55
CA PRO A 99 -3.89 -13.30 -6.83
C PRO A 99 -2.46 -12.75 -6.96
N ALA A 100 -1.48 -13.41 -6.36
CA ALA A 100 -0.09 -12.94 -6.35
C ALA A 100 0.47 -12.71 -7.77
N ALA A 101 0.01 -13.49 -8.76
CA ALA A 101 0.39 -13.35 -10.15
C ALA A 101 -0.06 -12.03 -10.81
N LEU A 102 -1.03 -11.31 -10.22
CA LEU A 102 -1.47 -10.00 -10.69
C LEU A 102 -0.68 -8.84 -10.07
N LEU A 103 0.14 -9.09 -9.05
CA LEU A 103 0.91 -8.03 -8.40
C LEU A 103 2.03 -7.51 -9.32
N PRO A 104 2.47 -6.25 -9.13
CA PRO A 104 3.56 -5.71 -9.93
C PRO A 104 4.83 -6.55 -9.77
N ALA A 105 5.40 -7.00 -10.88
CA ALA A 105 6.58 -7.88 -10.85
C ALA A 105 7.70 -7.35 -9.95
N GLY A 106 8.20 -8.20 -9.05
CA GLY A 106 9.27 -7.88 -8.10
C GLY A 106 8.85 -7.00 -6.91
N LEU A 107 7.55 -6.73 -6.74
CA LEU A 107 7.00 -5.95 -5.62
C LEU A 107 5.93 -6.77 -4.90
N ASP A 108 5.66 -6.40 -3.65
CA ASP A 108 4.73 -7.15 -2.80
C ASP A 108 3.29 -6.60 -2.86
N GLY A 109 3.08 -5.50 -3.57
CA GLY A 109 1.78 -4.86 -3.67
C GLY A 109 1.79 -3.48 -4.28
N LEU A 110 0.69 -2.77 -4.08
CA LEU A 110 0.45 -1.44 -4.60
C LEU A 110 -0.17 -0.56 -3.52
N ALA A 111 0.34 0.66 -3.37
CA ALA A 111 -0.27 1.73 -2.60
C ALA A 111 -0.98 2.68 -3.56
N GLY A 112 -2.31 2.71 -3.46
CA GLY A 112 -3.16 3.47 -4.38
C GLY A 112 -3.24 4.95 -4.00
N PHE A 113 -3.93 5.72 -4.84
CA PHE A 113 -4.02 7.17 -4.71
C PHE A 113 -4.60 7.62 -3.38
N ARG A 114 -5.64 6.95 -2.84
CA ARG A 114 -6.19 7.25 -1.51
C ARG A 114 -5.16 7.11 -0.38
N PHE A 115 -4.27 6.12 -0.47
CA PHE A 115 -3.20 5.98 0.53
C PHE A 115 -2.20 7.14 0.40
N LEU A 116 -1.74 7.41 -0.81
CA LEU A 116 -0.71 8.41 -1.12
C LEU A 116 -1.18 9.84 -0.86
N SER A 117 -2.46 10.14 -1.09
CA SER A 117 -3.07 11.45 -0.85
C SER A 117 -3.15 11.84 0.63
N SER A 118 -2.71 10.98 1.54
CA SER A 118 -2.56 11.30 2.97
C SER A 118 -1.22 11.96 3.30
N PHE A 119 -0.37 12.18 2.29
CA PHE A 119 1.00 12.67 2.43
C PHE A 119 1.26 13.77 1.40
N ASN A 120 2.25 14.61 1.69
CA ASN A 120 3.00 15.28 0.64
C ASN A 120 3.93 14.24 -0.01
N TYR A 121 3.88 14.08 -1.33
CA TYR A 121 4.69 13.09 -2.02
C TYR A 121 5.33 13.66 -3.29
N GLY A 122 6.46 13.07 -3.68
CA GLY A 122 7.21 13.49 -4.86
C GLY A 122 8.68 13.08 -4.79
N ASN A 123 9.48 13.61 -5.70
CA ASN A 123 10.91 13.34 -5.76
C ASN A 123 11.75 14.36 -4.97
N PHE A 124 11.15 15.47 -4.53
CA PHE A 124 11.77 16.56 -3.77
C PHE A 124 13.15 17.00 -4.32
N GLY A 125 13.27 17.06 -5.66
CA GLY A 125 14.50 17.46 -6.35
C GLY A 125 15.48 16.32 -6.66
N TYR A 126 15.18 15.08 -6.26
CA TYR A 126 16.02 13.90 -6.48
C TYR A 126 15.35 12.92 -7.46
N PRO A 127 15.74 12.91 -8.75
CA PRO A 127 14.99 12.19 -9.80
C PRO A 127 14.94 10.68 -9.61
N ASN A 128 15.87 10.11 -8.84
CA ASN A 128 15.98 8.67 -8.60
C ASN A 128 15.30 8.23 -7.30
N GLN A 129 14.39 9.05 -6.75
CA GLN A 129 13.73 8.78 -5.48
C GLN A 129 12.24 9.10 -5.53
N PHE A 130 11.50 8.41 -4.68
CA PHE A 130 10.14 8.74 -4.31
C PHE A 130 10.08 8.91 -2.80
N CYS A 131 9.51 10.02 -2.33
CA CYS A 131 9.43 10.34 -0.92
C CYS A 131 8.00 10.58 -0.48
N LEU A 132 7.74 10.27 0.78
CA LEU A 132 6.55 10.68 1.51
C LEU A 132 6.97 11.61 2.65
N GLU A 133 6.20 12.66 2.87
CA GLU A 133 6.32 13.60 3.97
C GLU A 133 4.95 13.79 4.62
N THR A 134 4.88 13.81 5.95
CA THR A 134 3.61 14.03 6.65
C THR A 134 3.06 15.42 6.34
N LEU A 135 1.74 15.52 6.19
CA LEU A 135 1.02 16.80 6.10
C LEU A 135 1.10 17.62 7.39
#